data_AF-R9MQA8-F1
#
_entry.id   AF-R9MQA8-F1
#
_cell.length_a   1.000
_cell.length_b   1.000
_cell.length_c   1.000
_cell.angle_alpha   90.00
_cell.angle_beta   90.00
_cell.angle_gamma   90.00
#
_symmetry.space_group_name_H-M   'P 1'
#
loop_
_entity.id
_entity.type
_entity.pdbx_description
1 polymer ?
#
loop_
_entity_poly.entity_id
_entity_poly.type
_entity_poly.pdbx_seq_one_letter_code
_entity_poly.pdbx_strand_id
1 'polypeptide(L)'
;MKEQQSFKKKVRLVFTMICIIVAVSELTAILGMLGLGSKVMQLVFHSIIFLAVIIASTRGYKVLVEALVDPLIEMDAAVKGLAQGDLSVEVTYEGNNELGTLADSLRQTSKMLKELLDDLTFILGEFGKGNFNVKSKNRNAYIGDFKVLLEGLLAMVKDFSGTMRNIDNAADQVSEGSNDLSMSSQELADGATNQAASIEELLATVTDVTNQVLENTKTTDKAHDNAKLIGEQAKVSQYKMKELTEAMNTINETSSEISNIIVDIEEIASQTNLLSLNAAIEAARAGEAGRGFAVVADQIRKLAEDSAASAVTTKELIDKSLREVHKGNEITEQTADSLNNVIKELDNIVQAVADIRVASDKQALSVKEIEKGFEAISAVVESNSAAAEETSATSQELSAQAAALKGMVERFQLCD
;
A
#
# COMPACT_ATOMS: atom_id res chain seq x y z
N MET A 1 -7.17 75.01 -51.65
CA MET A 1 -6.10 74.23 -52.30
C MET A 1 -5.04 75.20 -52.79
N LYS A 2 -3.97 75.41 -52.01
CA LYS A 2 -2.83 76.26 -52.41
C LYS A 2 -2.08 75.53 -53.51
N GLU A 3 -1.78 76.22 -54.61
CA GLU A 3 -0.95 75.70 -55.71
C GLU A 3 0.31 75.06 -55.12
N GLN A 4 0.46 73.74 -55.29
CA GLN A 4 1.76 73.07 -55.18
C GLN A 4 2.70 73.77 -56.15
N GLN A 5 3.65 74.56 -55.66
CA GLN A 5 4.80 74.94 -56.46
C GLN A 5 5.67 73.70 -56.58
N SER A 6 5.29 72.83 -57.53
CA SER A 6 6.07 71.62 -57.84
C SER A 6 7.52 72.02 -58.04
N PHE A 7 8.41 71.23 -57.46
CA PHE A 7 9.84 71.32 -57.66
C PHE A 7 10.21 71.52 -59.15
N LYS A 8 9.47 70.83 -60.03
CA LYS A 8 9.55 70.95 -61.49
C LYS A 8 9.36 72.38 -62.01
N LYS A 9 8.51 73.20 -61.37
CA LYS A 9 8.23 74.61 -61.74
C LYS A 9 9.42 75.53 -61.43
N LYS A 10 10.12 75.33 -60.30
CA LYS A 10 11.30 76.11 -59.93
C LYS A 10 12.50 75.77 -60.83
N VAL A 11 12.76 74.48 -61.08
CA VAL A 11 13.81 74.06 -62.03
C VAL A 11 13.50 74.54 -63.44
N ARG A 12 12.25 74.40 -63.87
CA ARG A 12 11.81 74.92 -65.17
C ARG A 12 12.02 76.43 -65.27
N LEU A 13 11.76 77.19 -64.22
CA LEU A 13 11.96 78.65 -64.21
C LEU A 13 13.44 79.01 -64.35
N VAL A 14 14.34 78.36 -63.59
CA VAL A 14 15.79 78.56 -63.72
C VAL A 14 16.28 78.18 -65.12
N PHE A 15 15.86 77.01 -65.63
CA PHE A 15 16.24 76.55 -66.97
C PHE A 15 15.69 77.46 -68.08
N THR A 16 14.44 77.90 -67.97
CA THR A 16 13.82 78.84 -68.92
C THR A 16 14.55 80.18 -68.90
N MET A 17 14.94 80.69 -67.73
CA MET A 17 15.71 81.93 -67.62
C MET A 17 17.08 81.80 -68.31
N ILE A 18 17.79 80.67 -68.12
CA ILE A 18 19.06 80.40 -68.80
C ILE A 18 18.85 80.32 -70.33
N CYS A 19 17.85 79.59 -70.80
CA CYS A 19 17.53 79.49 -72.23
C CYS A 19 17.21 80.85 -72.86
N ILE A 20 16.48 81.73 -72.16
CA ILE A 20 16.18 83.08 -72.63
C ILE A 20 17.46 83.90 -72.77
N ILE A 21 18.36 83.85 -71.78
CA ILE A 21 19.62 84.62 -71.84
C ILE A 21 20.52 84.12 -72.98
N VAL A 22 20.62 82.80 -73.18
CA VAL A 22 21.38 82.21 -74.30
C VAL A 22 20.77 82.61 -75.64
N ALA A 23 19.44 82.55 -75.79
CA ALA A 23 18.76 82.97 -77.01
C ALA A 23 18.98 84.47 -77.32
N VAL A 24 18.98 85.34 -76.31
CA VAL A 24 19.29 86.76 -76.45
C VAL A 24 20.76 86.97 -76.87
N SER A 25 21.69 86.18 -76.31
CA SER A 25 23.10 86.21 -76.71
C SER A 25 23.29 85.90 -78.19
N GLU A 26 22.71 84.81 -78.68
CA GLU A 26 22.76 84.42 -80.10
C GLU A 26 22.14 85.48 -81.01
N LEU A 27 21.00 86.06 -80.62
CA LEU A 27 20.36 87.13 -81.37
C LEU A 27 21.26 88.37 -81.50
N THR A 28 21.96 88.76 -80.42
CA THR A 28 22.91 89.88 -80.47
C THR A 28 24.16 89.58 -81.30
N ALA A 29 24.62 88.32 -81.33
CA ALA A 29 25.73 87.90 -82.19
C ALA A 29 25.34 87.95 -83.68
N ILE A 30 24.13 87.49 -84.03
CA ILE A 30 23.59 87.54 -85.39
C ILE A 30 23.41 88.99 -85.87
N LEU A 31 22.81 89.86 -85.05
CA LEU A 31 22.70 91.30 -85.35
C LEU A 31 24.07 91.94 -85.56
N GLY A 32 25.09 91.46 -84.85
CA GLY A 32 26.45 91.92 -84.99
C GLY A 32 27.09 91.57 -86.34
N MET A 33 26.88 90.34 -86.82
CA MET A 33 27.34 89.90 -88.14
C MET A 33 26.67 90.65 -89.30
N LEU A 34 25.43 91.10 -89.13
CA LEU A 34 24.68 91.90 -90.12
C LEU A 34 25.14 93.36 -90.24
N GLY A 35 26.12 93.80 -89.44
CA GLY A 35 26.71 95.14 -89.52
C GLY A 35 25.89 96.25 -88.88
N LEU A 36 24.85 95.93 -88.10
CA LEU A 36 24.09 96.91 -87.32
C LEU A 36 24.83 97.22 -85.99
N GLY A 37 25.22 98.48 -85.79
CA GLY A 37 25.88 98.99 -84.58
C GLY A 37 27.41 99.02 -84.66
N SER A 38 28.07 99.80 -83.77
CA SER A 38 29.53 99.87 -83.75
C SER A 38 30.14 98.60 -83.15
N LYS A 39 31.31 98.16 -83.64
CA LYS A 39 32.03 97.00 -83.08
C LYS A 39 32.29 97.13 -81.57
N VAL A 40 32.48 98.37 -81.09
CA VAL A 40 32.66 98.68 -79.67
C VAL A 40 31.35 98.44 -78.89
N MET A 41 30.21 98.86 -79.43
CA MET A 41 28.90 98.66 -78.80
C MET A 41 28.56 97.16 -78.69
N GLN A 42 28.86 96.37 -79.72
CA GLN A 42 28.63 94.92 -79.71
C GLN A 42 29.50 94.19 -78.68
N LEU A 43 30.75 94.60 -78.50
CA LEU A 43 31.68 94.01 -77.53
C LEU A 43 31.24 94.32 -76.08
N VAL A 44 30.71 95.53 -75.84
CA VAL A 44 30.09 95.91 -74.56
C VAL A 44 28.83 95.08 -74.29
N PHE A 45 27.93 94.92 -75.27
CA PHE A 45 26.73 94.08 -75.11
C PHE A 45 27.05 92.62 -74.81
N HIS A 46 28.01 92.01 -75.53
CA HIS A 46 28.43 90.63 -75.24
C HIS A 46 29.07 90.50 -73.85
N SER A 47 29.85 91.49 -73.42
CA SER A 47 30.45 91.50 -72.08
C SER A 47 29.38 91.59 -70.98
N ILE A 48 28.33 92.41 -71.20
CA ILE A 48 27.19 92.54 -70.27
C ILE A 48 26.37 91.25 -70.24
N ILE A 49 26.08 90.64 -71.39
CA ILE A 49 25.33 89.39 -71.47
C ILE A 49 26.13 88.25 -70.84
N PHE A 50 27.44 88.15 -71.10
CA PHE A 50 28.32 87.17 -70.47
C PHE A 50 28.32 87.31 -68.94
N LEU A 51 28.41 88.55 -68.43
CA LEU A 51 28.30 88.80 -66.99
C LEU A 51 26.91 88.44 -66.45
N ALA A 52 25.84 88.73 -67.19
CA ALA A 52 24.47 88.36 -66.82
C ALA A 52 24.26 86.84 -66.80
N VAL A 53 24.85 86.08 -67.74
CA VAL A 53 24.87 84.61 -67.73
C VAL A 53 25.59 84.11 -66.49
N ILE A 54 26.80 84.61 -66.20
CA ILE A 54 27.55 84.18 -65.01
C ILE A 54 26.75 84.43 -63.74
N ILE A 55 26.14 85.62 -63.59
CA ILE A 55 25.32 85.95 -62.42
C ILE A 55 24.08 85.05 -62.36
N ALA A 56 23.36 84.86 -63.47
CA ALA A 56 22.16 84.01 -63.53
C ALA A 56 22.48 82.53 -63.26
N SER A 57 23.59 82.02 -63.79
CA SER A 57 24.08 80.66 -63.55
C SER A 57 24.53 80.47 -62.11
N THR A 58 25.25 81.43 -61.52
CA THR A 58 25.68 81.36 -60.11
C THR A 58 24.48 81.46 -59.16
N ARG A 59 23.52 82.34 -59.46
CA ARG A 59 22.28 82.48 -58.69
C ARG A 59 21.37 81.27 -58.88
N GLY A 60 21.28 80.73 -60.09
CA GLY A 60 20.56 79.50 -60.40
C GLY A 60 21.16 78.29 -59.69
N TYR A 61 22.48 78.15 -59.71
CA TYR A 61 23.22 77.14 -58.94
C TYR A 61 22.92 77.26 -57.45
N LYS A 62 23.05 78.46 -56.86
CA LYS A 62 22.78 78.68 -55.44
C LYS A 62 21.34 78.35 -55.06
N VAL A 63 20.37 78.81 -55.85
CA VAL A 63 18.94 78.50 -55.64
C VAL A 63 18.67 77.01 -55.77
N LEU A 64 19.33 76.32 -56.71
CA LEU A 64 19.13 74.90 -56.92
C LEU A 64 19.80 74.08 -55.80
N VAL A 65 20.97 74.47 -55.32
CA VAL A 65 21.63 73.84 -54.16
C VAL A 65 20.79 74.01 -52.90
N GLU A 66 20.42 75.24 -52.55
CA GLU A 66 19.65 75.53 -51.32
C GLU A 66 18.23 74.94 -51.36
N ALA A 67 17.60 74.86 -52.54
CA ALA A 67 16.23 74.36 -52.66
C ALA A 67 16.13 72.85 -52.95
N LEU A 68 17.24 72.17 -53.23
CA LEU A 68 17.26 70.72 -53.53
C LEU A 68 18.34 69.95 -52.83
N VAL A 69 19.59 70.36 -53.02
CA VAL A 69 20.76 69.56 -52.66
C VAL A 69 20.87 69.51 -51.14
N ASP A 70 20.74 70.66 -50.47
CA ASP A 70 20.85 70.72 -49.01
C ASP A 70 19.74 69.91 -48.30
N PRO A 71 18.44 70.03 -48.66
CA PRO A 71 17.40 69.16 -48.11
C PRO A 71 17.60 67.67 -48.39
N LEU A 72 18.11 67.31 -49.57
CA LEU A 72 18.40 65.91 -49.91
C LEU A 72 19.57 65.34 -49.10
N ILE A 73 20.61 66.14 -48.85
CA ILE A 73 21.73 65.75 -47.97
C ILE A 73 21.22 65.52 -46.54
N GLU A 74 20.34 66.40 -46.05
CA GLU A 74 19.71 66.24 -44.74
C GLU A 74 18.86 64.96 -44.66
N MET A 75 18.03 64.69 -45.67
CA MET A 75 17.23 63.46 -45.75
C MET A 75 18.10 62.21 -45.84
N ASP A 76 19.20 62.23 -46.61
CA ASP A 76 20.17 61.14 -46.70
C ASP A 76 20.81 60.86 -45.34
N ALA A 77 21.20 61.92 -44.60
CA ALA A 77 21.71 61.79 -43.25
C ALA A 77 20.67 61.18 -42.28
N ALA A 78 19.42 61.62 -42.35
CA ALA A 78 18.32 61.07 -41.55
C ALA A 78 18.05 59.59 -41.86
N VAL A 79 17.99 59.22 -43.14
CA VAL A 79 17.81 57.81 -43.54
C VAL A 79 19.00 56.95 -43.12
N LYS A 80 20.24 57.46 -43.21
CA LYS A 80 21.43 56.76 -42.70
C LYS A 80 21.39 56.56 -41.19
N GLY A 81 20.93 57.57 -40.44
CA GLY A 81 20.71 57.46 -39.01
C GLY A 81 19.67 56.39 -38.68
N LEU A 82 18.50 56.44 -39.33
CA LEU A 82 17.45 55.42 -39.18
C LEU A 82 17.96 54.02 -39.52
N ALA A 83 18.76 53.87 -40.58
CA ALA A 83 19.34 52.60 -40.98
C ALA A 83 20.34 52.04 -39.95
N GLN A 84 20.93 52.90 -39.11
CA GLN A 84 21.80 52.52 -37.99
C GLN A 84 21.04 52.38 -36.66
N GLY A 85 19.71 52.56 -36.66
CA GLY A 85 18.89 52.51 -35.46
C GLY A 85 18.86 53.81 -34.65
N ASP A 86 19.43 54.90 -35.17
CA ASP A 86 19.35 56.22 -34.55
C ASP A 86 18.03 56.91 -34.93
N LEU A 87 17.07 56.88 -34.00
CA LEU A 87 15.76 57.53 -34.14
C LEU A 87 15.75 58.97 -33.59
N SER A 88 16.91 59.51 -33.20
CA SER A 88 17.04 60.88 -32.69
C SER A 88 17.30 61.91 -33.78
N VAL A 89 17.53 61.47 -35.03
CA VAL A 89 17.82 62.39 -36.14
C VAL A 89 16.60 63.24 -36.49
N GLU A 90 16.78 64.55 -36.41
CA GLU A 90 15.74 65.54 -36.67
C GLU A 90 15.80 66.01 -38.13
N VAL A 91 14.67 65.87 -38.84
CA VAL A 91 14.50 66.43 -40.19
C VAL A 91 13.83 67.80 -40.05
N THR A 92 14.60 68.85 -40.24
CA THR A 92 14.23 70.26 -40.07
C THR A 92 13.64 70.90 -41.34
N TYR A 93 13.91 70.34 -42.52
CA TYR A 93 13.36 70.89 -43.77
C TYR A 93 11.82 70.88 -43.80
N GLU A 94 11.23 72.03 -44.10
CA GLU A 94 9.80 72.22 -44.32
C GLU A 94 9.56 72.86 -45.70
N GLY A 95 8.69 72.25 -46.49
CA GLY A 95 8.39 72.76 -47.84
C GLY A 95 7.02 72.33 -48.33
N ASN A 96 6.36 73.19 -49.10
CA ASN A 96 5.10 72.86 -49.77
C ASN A 96 5.36 72.20 -51.14
N ASN A 97 6.28 71.25 -51.19
CA ASN A 97 6.72 70.53 -52.39
C ASN A 97 6.97 69.04 -52.09
N GLU A 98 7.38 68.29 -53.11
CA GLU A 98 7.62 66.85 -53.03
C GLU A 98 8.68 66.48 -51.97
N LEU A 99 9.71 67.32 -51.81
CA LEU A 99 10.73 67.17 -50.76
C LEU A 99 10.13 67.39 -49.36
N GLY A 100 9.19 68.31 -49.21
CA GLY A 100 8.54 68.54 -47.91
C GLY A 100 7.66 67.35 -47.51
N THR A 101 6.93 66.76 -48.47
CA THR A 101 6.18 65.51 -48.23
C THR A 101 7.10 64.34 -47.86
N LEU A 102 8.29 64.25 -48.45
CA LEU A 102 9.29 63.25 -48.08
C LEU A 102 9.85 63.50 -46.66
N ALA A 103 10.16 64.76 -46.32
CA ALA A 103 10.57 65.14 -44.96
C ALA A 103 9.49 64.81 -43.92
N ASP A 104 8.23 65.13 -44.20
CA ASP A 104 7.09 64.79 -43.34
C ASP A 104 6.95 63.27 -43.15
N SER A 105 7.11 62.51 -44.24
CA SER A 105 7.04 61.05 -44.20
C SER A 105 8.17 60.47 -43.35
N LEU A 106 9.41 60.97 -43.50
CA LEU A 106 10.55 60.57 -42.67
C LEU A 106 10.35 60.94 -41.19
N ARG A 107 9.83 62.14 -40.89
CA ARG A 107 9.46 62.54 -39.52
C ARG A 107 8.43 61.61 -38.91
N GLN A 108 7.37 61.29 -39.66
CA GLN A 108 6.31 60.38 -39.19
C GLN A 108 6.86 58.96 -38.96
N THR A 109 7.70 58.45 -39.86
CA THR A 109 8.35 57.14 -39.69
C THR A 109 9.27 57.12 -38.47
N SER A 110 10.15 58.13 -38.31
CA SER A 110 11.04 58.24 -37.15
C SER A 110 10.25 58.30 -35.84
N LYS A 111 9.21 59.14 -35.78
CA LYS A 111 8.32 59.26 -34.62
C LYS A 111 7.61 57.95 -34.31
N MET A 112 7.03 57.28 -35.31
CA MET A 112 6.38 55.97 -35.14
C MET A 112 7.36 54.94 -34.58
N LEU A 113 8.54 54.79 -35.20
CA LEU A 113 9.55 53.83 -34.75
C LEU A 113 9.99 54.12 -33.31
N LYS A 114 10.10 55.40 -32.94
CA LYS A 114 10.46 55.81 -31.58
C LYS A 114 9.37 55.45 -30.56
N GLU A 115 8.11 55.75 -30.87
CA GLU A 115 6.97 55.36 -30.03
C GLU A 115 6.86 53.84 -29.85
N LEU A 116 7.11 53.07 -30.92
CA LEU A 116 7.17 51.61 -30.86
C LEU A 116 8.32 51.12 -29.98
N LEU A 117 9.52 51.68 -30.17
CA LEU A 117 10.70 51.30 -29.39
C LEU A 117 10.53 51.61 -27.90
N ASP A 118 9.98 52.78 -27.56
CA ASP A 118 9.72 53.18 -26.17
C ASP A 118 8.72 52.22 -25.49
N ASP A 119 7.65 51.83 -26.18
CA ASP A 119 6.65 50.91 -25.65
C ASP A 119 7.18 49.46 -25.55
N LEU A 120 7.92 48.97 -26.55
CA LEU A 120 8.59 47.67 -26.48
C LEU A 120 9.61 47.62 -25.33
N THR A 121 10.40 48.67 -25.16
CA THR A 121 11.36 48.80 -24.06
C THR A 121 10.65 48.78 -22.71
N PHE A 122 9.50 49.42 -22.61
CA PHE A 122 8.67 49.36 -21.41
C PHE A 122 8.16 47.93 -21.13
N ILE A 123 7.55 47.27 -22.12
CA ILE A 123 7.01 45.91 -21.97
C ILE A 123 8.11 44.93 -21.56
N LEU A 124 9.26 44.95 -22.25
CA LEU A 124 10.40 44.10 -21.94
C LEU A 124 11.01 44.44 -20.57
N GLY A 125 11.05 45.71 -20.20
CA GLY A 125 11.54 46.16 -18.90
C GLY A 125 10.65 45.68 -17.75
N GLU A 126 9.33 45.70 -17.91
CA GLU A 126 8.38 45.15 -16.93
C GLU A 126 8.44 43.62 -16.88
N PHE A 127 8.52 42.96 -18.04
CA PHE A 127 8.70 41.51 -18.13
C PHE A 127 9.98 41.07 -17.40
N GLY A 128 11.10 41.78 -17.60
CA GLY A 128 12.37 41.51 -16.92
C GLY A 128 12.34 41.71 -15.40
N LYS A 129 11.39 42.50 -14.88
CA LYS A 129 11.13 42.64 -13.44
C LYS A 129 10.17 41.59 -12.88
N GLY A 130 9.64 40.71 -13.73
CA GLY A 130 8.68 39.67 -13.36
C GLY A 130 7.22 40.09 -13.46
N ASN A 131 6.91 41.23 -14.10
CA ASN A 131 5.53 41.61 -14.37
C ASN A 131 5.02 40.95 -15.66
N PHE A 132 4.39 39.79 -15.51
CA PHE A 132 3.79 39.04 -16.61
C PHE A 132 2.33 39.44 -16.89
N ASN A 133 1.83 40.51 -16.26
CA ASN A 133 0.53 41.14 -16.57
C ASN A 133 0.70 42.50 -17.28
N VAL A 134 1.88 42.75 -17.83
CA VAL A 134 2.18 44.01 -18.54
C VAL A 134 1.32 44.17 -19.80
N LYS A 135 0.87 45.40 -20.06
CA LYS A 135 0.11 45.78 -21.24
C LYS A 135 0.83 46.92 -21.96
N SER A 136 0.68 46.96 -23.29
CA SER A 136 1.17 48.07 -24.11
C SER A 136 0.53 49.40 -23.67
N LYS A 137 1.35 50.45 -23.53
CA LYS A 137 0.90 51.83 -23.27
C LYS A 137 0.37 52.50 -24.52
N ASN A 138 0.84 52.07 -25.70
CA ASN A 138 0.48 52.70 -26.97
C ASN A 138 0.16 51.66 -28.07
N ARG A 139 -0.85 50.82 -27.83
CA ARG A 139 -1.27 49.77 -28.75
C ARG A 139 -1.62 50.29 -30.16
N ASN A 140 -2.12 51.52 -30.26
CA ASN A 140 -2.53 52.12 -31.53
C ASN A 140 -1.34 52.53 -32.42
N ALA A 141 -0.13 52.67 -31.86
CA ALA A 141 1.08 52.94 -32.64
C ALA A 141 1.53 51.74 -33.49
N TYR A 142 1.12 50.52 -33.13
CA TYR A 142 1.45 49.29 -33.83
C TYR A 142 0.52 49.08 -35.02
N ILE A 143 0.90 49.65 -36.16
CA ILE A 143 0.16 49.53 -37.42
C ILE A 143 0.86 48.58 -38.38
N GLY A 144 0.10 48.01 -39.32
CA GLY A 144 0.63 47.08 -40.33
C GLY A 144 1.32 45.87 -39.69
N ASP A 145 2.53 45.56 -40.16
CA ASP A 145 3.30 44.40 -39.72
C ASP A 145 3.73 44.47 -38.24
N PHE A 146 3.84 45.68 -37.67
CA PHE A 146 4.18 45.86 -36.25
C PHE A 146 3.09 45.36 -35.31
N LYS A 147 1.83 45.26 -35.77
CA LYS A 147 0.74 44.68 -34.97
C LYS A 147 1.02 43.22 -34.61
N VAL A 148 1.55 42.46 -35.57
CA VAL A 148 1.90 41.04 -35.38
C VAL A 148 3.03 40.89 -34.36
N LEU A 149 4.01 41.81 -34.38
CA LEU A 149 5.09 41.84 -33.41
C LEU A 149 4.57 42.02 -31.97
N LEU A 150 3.67 42.99 -31.76
CA LEU A 150 3.07 43.21 -30.45
C LEU A 150 2.22 42.02 -30.01
N GLU A 151 1.41 41.46 -30.91
CA GLU A 151 0.58 40.29 -30.60
C GLU A 151 1.42 39.09 -30.21
N GLY A 152 2.52 38.82 -30.92
CA GLY A 152 3.47 37.75 -30.56
C GLY A 152 4.14 37.96 -29.21
N LEU A 153 4.56 39.19 -28.90
CA LEU A 153 5.16 39.53 -27.60
C LEU A 153 4.16 39.34 -26.46
N LEU A 154 2.93 39.84 -26.61
CA LEU A 154 1.89 39.70 -25.58
C LEU A 154 1.44 38.24 -25.43
N ALA A 155 1.40 37.47 -26.52
CA ALA A 155 1.13 36.04 -26.45
C ALA A 155 2.21 35.32 -25.65
N MET A 156 3.50 35.60 -25.91
CA MET A 156 4.61 35.04 -25.12
C MET A 156 4.49 35.39 -23.63
N VAL A 157 4.22 36.65 -23.29
CA VAL A 157 4.03 37.07 -21.89
C VAL A 157 2.88 36.29 -21.23
N LYS A 158 1.76 36.13 -21.94
CA LYS A 158 0.60 35.38 -21.46
C LYS A 158 0.92 33.88 -21.28
N ASP A 159 1.65 33.27 -22.20
CA ASP A 159 2.04 31.86 -22.12
C ASP A 159 3.00 31.59 -20.95
N PHE A 160 3.95 32.51 -20.71
CA PHE A 160 4.81 32.47 -19.52
C PHE A 160 3.99 32.59 -18.23
N SER A 161 3.04 33.54 -18.20
CA SER A 161 2.14 33.69 -17.06
C SER A 161 1.31 32.42 -16.81
N GLY A 162 0.78 31.79 -17.86
CA GLY A 162 0.02 30.56 -17.76
C GLY A 162 0.87 29.38 -17.27
N THR A 163 2.13 29.31 -17.73
CA THR A 163 3.09 28.30 -17.26
C THR A 163 3.40 28.45 -15.78
N MET A 164 3.64 29.69 -15.30
CA MET A 164 3.86 29.95 -13.87
C MET A 164 2.64 29.60 -13.01
N ARG A 165 1.42 29.90 -13.50
CA ARG A 165 0.18 29.49 -12.83
C ARG A 165 0.04 27.97 -12.73
N ASN A 166 0.44 27.23 -13.76
CA ASN A 166 0.44 25.77 -13.70
C ASN A 166 1.45 25.23 -12.68
N ILE A 167 2.62 25.87 -12.54
CA ILE A 167 3.61 25.54 -11.51
C ILE A 167 3.06 25.82 -10.12
N ASP A 168 2.40 26.96 -9.91
CA ASP A 168 1.75 27.34 -8.65
C ASP A 168 0.70 26.30 -8.22
N ASN A 169 -0.21 25.95 -9.13
CA ASN A 169 -1.21 24.91 -8.89
C ASN A 169 -0.58 23.54 -8.60
N ALA A 170 0.48 23.17 -9.32
CA ALA A 170 1.18 21.90 -9.09
C ALA A 170 1.89 21.89 -7.72
N ALA A 171 2.46 23.03 -7.30
CA ALA A 171 3.05 23.17 -5.97
C ALA A 171 1.97 23.02 -4.88
N ASP A 172 0.79 23.62 -5.03
CA ASP A 172 -0.32 23.44 -4.09
C ASP A 172 -0.75 21.98 -3.97
N GLN A 173 -0.89 21.28 -5.11
CA GLN A 173 -1.20 19.84 -5.11
C GLN A 173 -0.13 18.99 -4.42
N VAL A 174 1.16 19.30 -4.65
CA VAL A 174 2.25 18.60 -3.96
C VAL A 174 2.22 18.88 -2.47
N SER A 175 1.93 20.12 -2.05
CA SER A 175 1.83 20.49 -0.64
C SER A 175 0.68 19.75 0.06
N GLU A 176 -0.51 19.73 -0.55
CA GLU A 176 -1.67 19.00 -0.03
C GLU A 176 -1.39 17.49 0.04
N GLY A 177 -0.92 16.89 -1.06
CA GLY A 177 -0.60 15.46 -1.11
C GLY A 177 0.49 15.05 -0.12
N SER A 178 1.47 15.92 0.13
CA SER A 178 2.51 15.68 1.13
C SER A 178 1.96 15.74 2.55
N ASN A 179 1.05 16.68 2.84
CA ASN A 179 0.39 16.73 4.14
C ASN A 179 -0.43 15.46 4.42
N ASP A 180 -1.21 15.02 3.43
CA ASP A 180 -1.99 13.77 3.53
C ASP A 180 -1.10 12.54 3.71
N LEU A 181 0.03 12.49 2.99
CA LEU A 181 1.01 11.41 3.11
C LEU A 181 1.66 11.40 4.50
N SER A 182 1.98 12.58 5.06
CA SER A 182 2.50 12.69 6.42
C SER A 182 1.49 12.22 7.47
N MET A 183 0.21 12.58 7.32
CA MET A 183 -0.85 12.12 8.22
C MET A 183 -1.02 10.60 8.14
N SER A 184 -1.10 10.05 6.92
CA SER A 184 -1.22 8.61 6.68
C SER A 184 -0.02 7.84 7.25
N SER A 185 1.18 8.42 7.17
CA SER A 185 2.39 7.84 7.76
C SER A 185 2.32 7.82 9.28
N GLN A 186 1.83 8.88 9.92
CA GLN A 186 1.64 8.90 11.37
C GLN A 186 0.62 7.84 11.81
N GLU A 187 -0.51 7.70 11.10
CA GLU A 187 -1.49 6.65 11.36
C GLU A 187 -0.90 5.25 11.19
N LEU A 188 -0.02 5.05 10.21
CA LEU A 188 0.70 3.79 10.01
C LEU A 188 1.67 3.49 11.17
N ALA A 189 2.40 4.49 11.68
CA ALA A 189 3.30 4.34 12.82
C ALA A 189 2.52 4.00 14.12
N ASP A 190 1.41 4.69 14.35
CA ASP A 190 0.51 4.40 15.49
C ASP A 190 -0.09 2.99 15.35
N GLY A 191 -0.50 2.60 14.14
CA GLY A 191 -0.98 1.26 13.81
C GLY A 191 0.08 0.18 14.06
N ALA A 192 1.32 0.42 13.63
CA ALA A 192 2.45 -0.48 13.88
C ALA A 192 2.73 -0.64 15.38
N THR A 193 2.68 0.45 16.16
CA THR A 193 2.84 0.42 17.62
C THR A 193 1.74 -0.43 18.29
N ASN A 194 0.49 -0.27 17.88
CA ASN A 194 -0.62 -1.08 18.39
C ASN A 194 -0.49 -2.55 18.00
N GLN A 195 -0.01 -2.83 16.79
CA GLN A 195 0.29 -4.21 16.35
C GLN A 195 1.41 -4.83 17.18
N ALA A 196 2.47 -4.09 17.49
CA ALA A 196 3.56 -4.57 18.35
C ALA A 196 3.03 -4.97 19.74
N ALA A 197 2.21 -4.13 20.38
CA ALA A 197 1.58 -4.45 21.66
C ALA A 197 0.69 -5.70 21.58
N SER A 198 -0.07 -5.85 20.50
CA SER A 198 -0.91 -7.03 20.27
C SER A 198 -0.08 -8.31 20.11
N ILE A 199 1.09 -8.21 19.45
CA ILE A 199 2.01 -9.35 19.29
C ILE A 199 2.60 -9.76 20.64
N GLU A 200 2.96 -8.81 21.50
CA GLU A 200 3.45 -9.12 22.87
C GLU A 200 2.40 -9.91 23.67
N GLU A 201 1.13 -9.50 23.63
CA GLU A 201 0.04 -10.22 24.32
C GLU A 201 -0.20 -11.62 23.72
N LEU A 202 -0.11 -11.75 22.39
CA LEU A 202 -0.23 -13.03 21.72
C LEU A 202 0.94 -13.96 22.07
N LEU A 203 2.17 -13.45 22.17
CA LEU A 203 3.34 -14.22 22.61
C LEU A 203 3.19 -14.73 24.05
N ALA A 204 2.61 -13.91 24.95
CA ALA A 204 2.27 -14.37 26.30
C ALA A 204 1.25 -15.52 26.26
N THR A 205 0.22 -15.39 25.43
CA THR A 205 -0.80 -16.44 25.23
C THR A 205 -0.18 -17.73 24.67
N VAL A 206 0.75 -17.61 23.70
CA VAL A 206 1.48 -18.75 23.12
C VAL A 206 2.34 -19.45 24.17
N THR A 207 2.99 -18.68 25.06
CA THR A 207 3.75 -19.22 26.18
C THR A 207 2.87 -20.02 27.13
N ASP A 208 1.68 -19.51 27.46
CA ASP A 208 0.71 -20.21 28.30
C ASP A 208 0.21 -21.51 27.65
N VAL A 209 -0.10 -21.48 26.35
CA VAL A 209 -0.49 -22.68 25.59
C VAL A 209 0.66 -23.70 25.56
N THR A 210 1.91 -23.25 25.41
CA THR A 210 3.10 -24.13 25.47
C THR A 210 3.18 -24.84 26.81
N ASN A 211 2.98 -24.11 27.91
CA ASN A 211 2.98 -24.67 29.25
C ASN A 211 1.85 -25.69 29.45
N GLN A 212 0.65 -25.41 28.94
CA GLN A 212 -0.47 -26.37 28.98
C GLN A 212 -0.19 -27.64 28.19
N VAL A 213 0.45 -27.54 27.02
CA VAL A 213 0.84 -28.73 26.24
C VAL A 213 1.84 -29.58 27.02
N LEU A 214 2.84 -28.97 27.66
CA LEU A 214 3.81 -29.69 28.51
C LEU A 214 3.14 -30.36 29.73
N GLU A 215 2.19 -29.67 30.37
CA GLU A 215 1.43 -30.21 31.49
C GLU A 215 0.54 -31.38 31.07
N ASN A 216 -0.10 -31.28 29.89
CA ASN A 216 -0.87 -32.37 29.30
C ASN A 216 0.02 -33.59 29.06
N THR A 217 1.18 -33.44 28.43
CA THR A 217 2.12 -34.57 28.21
C THR A 217 2.50 -35.24 29.53
N LYS A 218 2.84 -34.45 30.56
CA LYS A 218 3.18 -34.98 31.89
C LYS A 218 2.02 -35.71 32.56
N THR A 219 0.80 -35.20 32.41
CA THR A 219 -0.41 -35.80 32.99
C THR A 219 -0.78 -37.10 32.27
N THR A 220 -0.64 -37.11 30.95
CA THR A 220 -0.82 -38.29 30.09
C THR A 220 0.18 -39.39 30.45
N ASP A 221 1.46 -39.07 30.66
CA ASP A 221 2.47 -40.05 31.11
C ASP A 221 2.11 -40.66 32.48
N LYS A 222 1.63 -39.85 33.43
CA LYS A 222 1.15 -40.36 34.72
C LYS A 222 -0.09 -41.27 34.58
N ALA A 223 -1.02 -40.90 33.70
CA ALA A 223 -2.22 -41.69 33.44
C ALA A 223 -1.86 -43.05 32.82
N HIS A 224 -0.89 -43.06 31.90
CA HIS A 224 -0.34 -44.28 31.31
C HIS A 224 0.22 -45.22 32.39
N ASP A 225 1.09 -44.69 33.26
CA ASP A 225 1.74 -45.50 34.30
C ASP A 225 0.73 -46.05 35.32
N ASN A 226 -0.27 -45.24 35.69
CA ASN A 226 -1.36 -45.68 36.57
C ASN A 226 -2.21 -46.77 35.93
N ALA A 227 -2.60 -46.61 34.65
CA ALA A 227 -3.37 -47.62 33.93
C ALA A 227 -2.62 -48.95 33.85
N LYS A 228 -1.32 -48.90 33.58
CA LYS A 228 -0.44 -50.08 33.57
C LYS A 228 -0.39 -50.77 34.94
N LEU A 229 -0.20 -50.01 36.02
CA LEU A 229 -0.16 -50.56 37.39
C LEU A 229 -1.49 -51.23 37.76
N ILE A 230 -2.63 -50.61 37.43
CA ILE A 230 -3.95 -51.20 37.66
C ILE A 230 -4.12 -52.48 36.83
N GLY A 231 -3.64 -52.50 35.58
CA GLY A 231 -3.69 -53.68 34.72
C GLY A 231 -2.87 -54.86 35.28
N GLU A 232 -1.69 -54.59 35.83
CA GLU A 232 -0.89 -55.58 36.54
C GLU A 232 -1.62 -56.12 37.78
N GLN A 233 -2.22 -55.24 38.58
CA GLN A 233 -3.00 -55.65 39.77
C GLN A 233 -4.24 -56.48 39.40
N ALA A 234 -4.93 -56.13 38.31
CA ALA A 234 -6.08 -56.89 37.81
C ALA A 234 -5.67 -58.30 37.36
N LYS A 235 -4.52 -58.44 36.70
CA LYS A 235 -3.95 -59.76 36.35
C LYS A 235 -3.62 -60.61 37.57
N VAL A 236 -3.08 -60.01 38.63
CA VAL A 236 -2.84 -60.73 39.90
C VAL A 236 -4.17 -61.18 40.51
N SER A 237 -5.19 -60.33 40.55
CA SER A 237 -6.53 -60.68 41.04
C SER A 237 -7.15 -61.81 40.23
N GLN A 238 -6.98 -61.81 38.91
CA GLN A 238 -7.44 -62.89 38.04
C GLN A 238 -6.78 -64.23 38.37
N TYR A 239 -5.46 -64.24 38.59
CA TYR A 239 -4.75 -65.43 39.02
C TYR A 239 -5.27 -65.96 40.37
N LYS A 240 -5.58 -65.07 41.32
CA LYS A 240 -6.19 -65.42 42.60
C LYS A 240 -7.62 -65.97 42.47
N MET A 241 -8.41 -65.48 41.52
CA MET A 241 -9.72 -66.08 41.22
C MET A 241 -9.58 -67.50 40.68
N LYS A 242 -8.58 -67.77 39.85
CA LYS A 242 -8.30 -69.12 39.36
C LYS A 242 -7.93 -70.08 40.50
N GLU A 243 -7.05 -69.66 41.41
CA GLU A 243 -6.73 -70.44 42.62
C GLU A 243 -7.98 -70.70 43.48
N LEU A 244 -8.87 -69.71 43.61
CA LEU A 244 -10.13 -69.84 44.36
C LEU A 244 -11.08 -70.86 43.71
N THR A 245 -11.24 -70.81 42.38
CA THR A 245 -12.04 -71.79 41.64
C THR A 245 -11.50 -73.21 41.80
N GLU A 246 -10.17 -73.38 41.74
CA GLU A 246 -9.53 -74.68 41.98
C GLU A 246 -9.83 -75.19 43.40
N ALA A 247 -9.70 -74.34 44.42
CA ALA A 247 -10.04 -74.69 45.80
C ALA A 247 -11.52 -75.06 45.99
N MET A 248 -12.45 -74.32 45.37
CA MET A 248 -13.88 -74.63 45.42
C MET A 248 -14.22 -75.94 44.72
N ASN A 249 -13.56 -76.26 43.60
CA ASN A 249 -13.70 -77.55 42.94
C ASN A 249 -13.22 -78.70 43.85
N THR A 250 -12.10 -78.55 44.54
CA THR A 250 -11.64 -79.53 45.54
C THR A 250 -12.65 -79.68 46.70
N ILE A 251 -13.24 -78.59 47.19
CA ILE A 251 -14.30 -78.66 48.21
C ILE A 251 -15.53 -79.40 47.68
N ASN A 252 -15.92 -79.16 46.43
CA ASN A 252 -17.04 -79.84 45.79
C ASN A 252 -16.79 -81.36 45.65
N GLU A 253 -15.60 -81.75 45.19
CA GLU A 253 -15.19 -83.16 45.08
C GLU A 253 -15.20 -83.85 46.44
N THR A 254 -14.52 -83.28 47.44
CA THR A 254 -14.46 -83.84 48.80
C THR A 254 -15.83 -83.90 49.48
N SER A 255 -16.69 -82.89 49.28
CA SER A 255 -18.06 -82.92 49.81
C SER A 255 -18.92 -83.99 49.14
N SER A 256 -18.72 -84.25 47.84
CA SER A 256 -19.40 -85.34 47.12
C SER A 256 -18.94 -86.70 47.62
N GLU A 257 -17.65 -86.88 47.90
CA GLU A 257 -17.14 -88.10 48.52
C GLU A 257 -17.75 -88.33 49.92
N ILE A 258 -17.82 -87.27 50.73
CA ILE A 258 -18.50 -87.34 52.04
C ILE A 258 -19.97 -87.73 51.87
N SER A 259 -20.68 -87.18 50.87
CA SER A 259 -22.08 -87.55 50.59
C SER A 259 -22.23 -89.05 50.34
N ASN A 260 -21.32 -89.64 49.55
CA ASN A 260 -21.31 -91.09 49.30
C ASN A 260 -21.06 -91.89 50.58
N ILE A 261 -20.11 -91.48 51.42
CA ILE A 261 -19.85 -92.12 52.73
C ILE A 261 -21.09 -92.07 53.63
N ILE A 262 -21.84 -90.96 53.62
CA ILE A 262 -23.07 -90.84 54.41
C ILE A 262 -24.17 -91.79 53.90
N VAL A 263 -24.27 -92.00 52.58
CA VAL A 263 -25.17 -93.00 51.99
C VAL A 263 -24.79 -94.42 52.46
N ASP A 264 -23.49 -94.76 52.46
CA ASP A 264 -23.02 -96.05 52.97
C ASP A 264 -23.34 -96.22 54.47
N ILE A 265 -23.21 -95.17 55.29
CA ILE A 265 -23.56 -95.19 56.71
C ILE A 265 -25.07 -95.40 56.91
N GLU A 266 -25.91 -94.75 56.10
CA GLU A 266 -27.36 -94.94 56.11
C GLU A 266 -27.73 -96.40 55.77
N GLU A 267 -27.05 -96.99 54.78
CA GLU A 267 -27.23 -98.41 54.42
C GLU A 267 -26.80 -99.34 55.56
N ILE A 268 -25.63 -99.12 56.17
CA ILE A 268 -25.15 -99.91 57.32
C ILE A 268 -26.12 -99.80 58.50
N ALA A 269 -26.64 -98.60 58.78
CA ALA A 269 -27.62 -98.39 59.84
C ALA A 269 -28.93 -99.16 59.55
N SER A 270 -29.42 -99.13 58.31
CA SER A 270 -30.60 -99.89 57.88
C SER A 270 -30.39 -101.41 57.98
N GLN A 271 -29.23 -101.91 57.54
CA GLN A 271 -28.86 -103.32 57.68
C GLN A 271 -28.76 -103.72 59.16
N THR A 272 -28.18 -102.88 60.01
CA THR A 272 -28.07 -103.12 61.45
C THR A 272 -29.44 -103.13 62.14
N ASN A 273 -30.35 -102.24 61.72
CA ASN A 273 -31.73 -102.23 62.15
C ASN A 273 -32.44 -103.55 61.81
N LEU A 274 -32.32 -104.03 60.56
CA LEU A 274 -32.87 -105.33 60.14
C LEU A 274 -32.25 -106.51 60.89
N LEU A 275 -30.94 -106.50 61.12
CA LEU A 275 -30.24 -107.55 61.87
C LEU A 275 -30.69 -107.60 63.33
N SER A 276 -30.84 -106.43 63.95
CA SER A 276 -31.32 -106.30 65.33
C SER A 276 -32.78 -106.72 65.49
N LEU A 277 -33.63 -106.45 64.48
CA LEU A 277 -35.01 -106.92 64.43
C LEU A 277 -35.08 -108.44 64.36
N ASN A 278 -34.26 -109.06 63.49
CA ASN A 278 -34.15 -110.52 63.41
C ASN A 278 -33.67 -111.12 64.73
N ALA A 279 -32.69 -110.49 65.39
CA ALA A 279 -32.20 -110.92 66.71
C ALA A 279 -33.27 -110.76 67.81
N ALA A 280 -34.07 -109.68 67.79
CA ALA A 280 -35.18 -109.47 68.72
C ALA A 280 -36.29 -110.52 68.53
N ILE A 281 -36.59 -110.89 67.28
CA ILE A 281 -37.54 -111.95 66.94
C ILE A 281 -37.05 -113.32 67.46
N GLU A 282 -35.79 -113.67 67.23
CA GLU A 282 -35.23 -114.95 67.68
C GLU A 282 -35.09 -115.01 69.22
N ALA A 283 -34.77 -113.88 69.86
CA ALA A 283 -34.77 -113.75 71.32
C ALA A 283 -36.18 -113.92 71.91
N ALA A 284 -37.22 -113.37 71.27
CA ALA A 284 -38.61 -113.60 71.66
C ALA A 284 -39.03 -115.08 71.48
N ARG A 285 -38.49 -115.75 70.46
CA ARG A 285 -38.70 -117.18 70.18
C ARG A 285 -38.08 -118.11 71.25
N ALA A 286 -36.98 -117.68 71.88
CA ALA A 286 -36.31 -118.40 72.97
C ALA A 286 -36.98 -118.22 74.36
N GLY A 287 -38.06 -117.44 74.47
CA GLY A 287 -38.85 -117.29 75.71
C GLY A 287 -38.08 -116.64 76.87
N GLU A 288 -38.22 -117.16 78.09
CA GLU A 288 -37.59 -116.61 79.31
C GLU A 288 -36.05 -116.58 79.24
N ALA A 289 -35.41 -117.52 78.52
CA ALA A 289 -33.95 -117.57 78.37
C ALA A 289 -33.38 -116.47 77.44
N GLY A 290 -34.20 -115.91 76.53
CA GLY A 290 -33.80 -114.90 75.55
C GLY A 290 -34.03 -113.45 76.01
N ARG A 291 -34.61 -113.24 77.20
CA ARG A 291 -35.12 -111.94 77.65
C ARG A 291 -34.04 -110.85 77.76
N GLY A 292 -32.82 -111.21 78.18
CA GLY A 292 -31.66 -110.29 78.19
C GLY A 292 -31.16 -109.94 76.79
N PHE A 293 -31.17 -110.91 75.86
CA PHE A 293 -30.82 -110.68 74.45
C PHE A 293 -31.84 -109.81 73.72
N ALA A 294 -33.13 -109.95 74.04
CA ALA A 294 -34.18 -109.10 73.47
C ALA A 294 -34.00 -107.62 73.82
N VAL A 295 -33.59 -107.31 75.06
CA VAL A 295 -33.32 -105.92 75.48
C VAL A 295 -32.11 -105.35 74.74
N VAL A 296 -31.03 -106.12 74.59
CA VAL A 296 -29.84 -105.68 73.83
C VAL A 296 -30.19 -105.48 72.35
N ALA A 297 -30.98 -106.39 71.75
CA ALA A 297 -31.41 -106.26 70.37
C ALA A 297 -32.27 -105.00 70.14
N ASP A 298 -33.18 -104.66 71.05
CA ASP A 298 -34.00 -103.44 70.93
C ASP A 298 -33.18 -102.15 71.16
N GLN A 299 -32.15 -102.18 72.01
CA GLN A 299 -31.18 -101.08 72.15
C GLN A 299 -30.33 -100.88 70.89
N ILE A 300 -29.87 -101.98 70.26
CA ILE A 300 -29.14 -101.91 68.98
C ILE A 300 -30.07 -101.37 67.89
N ARG A 301 -31.33 -101.81 67.85
CA ARG A 301 -32.36 -101.31 66.93
C ARG A 301 -32.55 -99.81 67.06
N LYS A 302 -32.71 -99.32 68.29
CA LYS A 302 -32.87 -97.89 68.57
C LYS A 302 -31.64 -97.08 68.15
N LEU A 303 -30.43 -97.58 68.43
CA LEU A 303 -29.18 -96.95 68.00
C LEU A 303 -29.05 -96.91 66.47
N ALA A 304 -29.50 -97.96 65.79
CA ALA A 304 -29.52 -98.03 64.33
C ALA A 304 -30.51 -97.04 63.70
N GLU A 305 -31.72 -96.91 64.26
CA GLU A 305 -32.71 -95.89 63.86
C GLU A 305 -32.17 -94.46 64.07
N ASP A 306 -31.54 -94.19 65.22
CA ASP A 306 -30.97 -92.88 65.53
C ASP A 306 -29.73 -92.56 64.64
N SER A 307 -28.93 -93.58 64.29
CA SER A 307 -27.82 -93.47 63.34
C SER A 307 -28.30 -93.17 61.92
N ALA A 308 -29.36 -93.85 61.46
CA ALA A 308 -29.98 -93.59 60.17
C ALA A 308 -30.56 -92.17 60.10
N ALA A 309 -31.27 -91.73 61.14
CA ALA A 309 -31.79 -90.36 61.23
C ALA A 309 -30.66 -89.31 61.17
N SER A 310 -29.55 -89.55 61.89
CA SER A 310 -28.37 -88.67 61.88
C SER A 310 -27.68 -88.63 60.51
N ALA A 311 -27.60 -89.77 59.82
CA ALA A 311 -27.07 -89.87 58.46
C ALA A 311 -27.92 -89.02 57.48
N VAL A 312 -29.25 -89.13 57.54
CA VAL A 312 -30.17 -88.31 56.71
C VAL A 312 -29.97 -86.82 56.96
N THR A 313 -29.93 -86.38 58.22
CA THR A 313 -29.67 -84.95 58.54
C THR A 313 -28.30 -84.48 58.04
N THR A 314 -27.27 -85.33 58.16
CA THR A 314 -25.93 -84.98 57.65
C THR A 314 -25.91 -84.88 56.13
N LYS A 315 -26.61 -85.78 55.43
CA LYS A 315 -26.79 -85.73 53.97
C LYS A 315 -27.44 -84.42 53.53
N GLU A 316 -28.51 -83.98 54.21
CA GLU A 316 -29.16 -82.70 53.91
C GLU A 316 -28.20 -81.50 54.07
N LEU A 317 -27.34 -81.52 55.10
CA LEU A 317 -26.32 -80.49 55.32
C LEU A 317 -25.23 -80.51 54.24
N ILE A 318 -24.80 -81.70 53.80
CA ILE A 318 -23.83 -81.85 52.71
C ILE A 318 -24.43 -81.38 51.38
N ASP A 319 -25.67 -81.77 51.06
CA ASP A 319 -26.38 -81.30 49.87
C ASP A 319 -26.54 -79.78 49.87
N LYS A 320 -26.82 -79.19 51.04
CA LYS A 320 -26.83 -77.73 51.19
C LYS A 320 -25.45 -77.12 50.93
N SER A 321 -24.39 -77.72 51.47
CA SER A 321 -23.01 -77.25 51.29
C SER A 321 -22.58 -77.32 49.82
N LEU A 322 -22.90 -78.40 49.11
CA LEU A 322 -22.67 -78.55 47.68
C LEU A 322 -23.36 -77.46 46.86
N ARG A 323 -24.63 -77.12 47.19
CA ARG A 323 -25.34 -76.01 46.53
C ARG A 323 -24.65 -74.65 46.76
N GLU A 324 -24.18 -74.38 47.97
CA GLU A 324 -23.47 -73.12 48.27
C GLU A 324 -22.11 -73.06 47.57
N VAL A 325 -21.37 -74.18 47.48
CA VAL A 325 -20.11 -74.26 46.73
C VAL A 325 -20.35 -74.04 45.23
N HIS A 326 -21.39 -74.66 44.65
CA HIS A 326 -21.75 -74.43 43.25
C HIS A 326 -22.06 -72.95 42.98
N LYS A 327 -22.82 -72.31 43.87
CA LYS A 327 -23.09 -70.87 43.79
C LYS A 327 -21.80 -70.04 43.93
N GLY A 328 -20.88 -70.45 44.81
CA GLY A 328 -19.57 -69.82 44.97
C GLY A 328 -18.71 -69.91 43.71
N ASN A 329 -18.74 -71.05 43.01
CA ASN A 329 -18.09 -71.23 41.72
C ASN A 329 -18.66 -70.28 40.66
N GLU A 330 -19.98 -70.19 40.54
CA GLU A 330 -20.63 -69.28 39.58
C GLU A 330 -20.25 -67.80 39.83
N ILE A 331 -20.25 -67.37 41.10
CA ILE A 331 -19.84 -66.00 41.48
C ILE A 331 -18.36 -65.76 41.14
N THR A 332 -17.50 -66.75 41.37
CA THR A 332 -16.06 -66.63 41.11
C THR A 332 -15.78 -66.53 39.61
N GLU A 333 -16.48 -67.32 38.79
CA GLU A 333 -16.39 -67.27 37.33
C GLU A 333 -16.85 -65.91 36.79
N GLN A 334 -18.02 -65.42 37.22
CA GLN A 334 -18.51 -64.09 36.86
C GLN A 334 -17.55 -62.96 37.28
N THR A 335 -16.88 -63.12 38.43
CA THR A 335 -15.87 -62.17 38.92
C THR A 335 -14.61 -62.21 38.05
N ALA A 336 -14.15 -63.40 37.65
CA ALA A 336 -13.02 -63.58 36.75
C ALA A 336 -13.28 -62.95 35.36
N ASP A 337 -14.49 -63.12 34.82
CA ASP A 337 -14.91 -62.49 33.57
C ASP A 337 -14.97 -60.96 33.68
N SER A 338 -15.46 -60.45 34.81
CA SER A 338 -15.47 -59.01 35.08
C SER A 338 -14.05 -58.44 35.13
N LEU A 339 -13.10 -59.14 35.74
CA LEU A 339 -11.68 -58.75 35.75
C LEU A 339 -11.06 -58.78 34.35
N ASN A 340 -11.42 -59.75 33.51
CA ASN A 340 -11.02 -59.79 32.10
C ASN A 340 -11.49 -58.55 31.33
N ASN A 341 -12.73 -58.11 31.56
CA ASN A 341 -13.25 -56.90 30.92
C ASN A 341 -12.52 -55.65 31.43
N VAL A 342 -12.20 -55.57 32.73
CA VAL A 342 -11.37 -54.48 33.28
C VAL A 342 -10.00 -54.41 32.59
N ILE A 343 -9.34 -55.55 32.37
CA ILE A 343 -8.04 -55.59 31.66
C ILE A 343 -8.19 -55.06 30.23
N LYS A 344 -9.22 -55.47 29.49
CA LYS A 344 -9.48 -54.96 28.12
C LYS A 344 -9.75 -53.45 28.09
N GLU A 345 -10.54 -52.94 29.04
CA GLU A 345 -10.81 -51.50 29.11
C GLU A 345 -9.55 -50.70 29.50
N LEU A 346 -8.65 -51.27 30.31
CA LEU A 346 -7.36 -50.64 30.61
C LEU A 346 -6.45 -50.57 29.39
N ASP A 347 -6.44 -51.60 28.53
CA ASP A 347 -5.72 -51.54 27.26
C ASP A 347 -6.26 -50.43 26.35
N ASN A 348 -7.59 -50.24 26.31
CA ASN A 348 -8.22 -49.13 25.59
C ASN A 348 -7.79 -47.76 26.15
N ILE A 349 -7.72 -47.63 27.48
CA ILE A 349 -7.25 -46.40 28.16
C ILE A 349 -5.79 -46.12 27.80
N VAL A 350 -4.92 -47.14 27.85
CA VAL A 350 -3.50 -47.01 27.47
C VAL A 350 -3.36 -46.52 26.02
N GLN A 351 -4.16 -47.06 25.09
CA GLN A 351 -4.16 -46.61 23.71
C GLN A 351 -4.64 -45.16 23.56
N ALA A 352 -5.74 -44.78 24.22
CA ALA A 352 -6.25 -43.41 24.18
C ALA A 352 -5.23 -42.40 24.74
N VAL A 353 -4.53 -42.77 25.81
CA VAL A 353 -3.45 -41.97 26.41
C VAL A 353 -2.25 -41.84 25.44
N ALA A 354 -1.89 -42.91 24.72
CA ALA A 354 -0.87 -42.84 23.68
C ALA A 354 -1.26 -41.90 22.53
N ASP A 355 -2.53 -41.93 22.11
CA ASP A 355 -3.05 -41.05 21.06
C ASP A 355 -3.03 -39.58 21.51
N ILE A 356 -3.40 -39.29 22.77
CA ILE A 356 -3.29 -37.94 23.36
C ILE A 356 -1.84 -37.46 23.34
N ARG A 357 -0.88 -38.32 23.71
CA ARG A 357 0.54 -37.96 23.70
C ARG A 357 1.02 -37.56 22.30
N VAL A 358 0.68 -38.34 21.28
CA VAL A 358 1.00 -38.02 19.88
C VAL A 358 0.34 -36.70 19.45
N ALA A 359 -0.89 -36.43 19.88
CA ALA A 359 -1.56 -35.16 19.61
C ALA A 359 -0.88 -33.97 20.31
N SER A 360 -0.47 -34.13 21.58
CA SER A 360 0.27 -33.11 22.32
C SER A 360 1.65 -32.82 21.71
N ASP A 361 2.37 -33.83 21.25
CA ASP A 361 3.65 -33.64 20.54
C ASP A 361 3.45 -32.83 19.24
N LYS A 362 2.38 -33.10 18.50
CA LYS A 362 2.00 -32.30 17.31
C LYS A 362 1.62 -30.87 17.68
N GLN A 363 0.88 -30.67 18.76
CA GLN A 363 0.54 -29.33 19.25
C GLN A 363 1.79 -28.54 19.62
N ALA A 364 2.78 -29.15 20.28
CA ALA A 364 4.04 -28.50 20.62
C ALA A 364 4.80 -28.02 19.37
N LEU A 365 4.83 -28.84 18.31
CA LEU A 365 5.44 -28.44 17.04
C LEU A 365 4.68 -27.28 16.38
N SER A 366 3.35 -27.35 16.34
CA SER A 366 2.52 -26.27 15.77
C SER A 366 2.69 -24.95 16.53
N VAL A 367 2.76 -25.02 17.86
CA VAL A 367 2.98 -23.84 18.71
C VAL A 367 4.34 -23.20 18.44
N LYS A 368 5.39 -24.00 18.25
CA LYS A 368 6.72 -23.51 17.87
C LYS A 368 6.74 -22.82 16.50
N GLU A 369 5.96 -23.31 15.54
CA GLU A 369 5.84 -22.66 14.23
C GLU A 369 5.02 -21.36 14.32
N ILE A 370 4.01 -21.29 15.19
CA ILE A 370 3.28 -20.05 15.49
C ILE A 370 4.23 -19.01 16.09
N GLU A 371 5.08 -19.41 17.04
CA GLU A 371 6.08 -18.54 17.67
C GLU A 371 7.03 -17.91 16.63
N LYS A 372 7.60 -18.72 15.73
CA LYS A 372 8.40 -18.21 14.60
C LYS A 372 7.61 -17.28 13.67
N GLY A 373 6.33 -17.57 13.46
CA GLY A 373 5.42 -16.71 12.70
C GLY A 373 5.32 -15.32 13.32
N PHE A 374 5.24 -15.24 14.66
CA PHE A 374 5.22 -13.96 15.36
C PHE A 374 6.55 -13.20 15.28
N GLU A 375 7.70 -13.87 15.31
CA GLU A 375 9.01 -13.22 15.07
C GLU A 375 9.05 -12.55 13.69
N ALA A 376 8.55 -13.22 12.65
CA ALA A 376 8.48 -12.66 11.30
C ALA A 376 7.52 -11.48 11.21
N ILE A 377 6.34 -11.55 11.84
CA ILE A 377 5.39 -10.44 11.89
C ILE A 377 5.99 -9.26 12.65
N SER A 378 6.68 -9.50 13.76
CA SER A 378 7.34 -8.45 14.55
C SER A 378 8.36 -7.67 13.72
N ALA A 379 9.18 -8.36 12.90
CA ALA A 379 10.10 -7.71 11.99
C ALA A 379 9.39 -6.84 10.93
N VAL A 380 8.23 -7.27 10.42
CA VAL A 380 7.41 -6.47 9.49
C VAL A 380 6.82 -5.25 10.18
N VAL A 381 6.36 -5.39 11.42
CA VAL A 381 5.83 -4.26 12.22
C VAL A 381 6.92 -3.21 12.44
N GLU A 382 8.13 -3.62 12.80
CA GLU A 382 9.27 -2.72 12.96
C GLU A 382 9.63 -2.03 11.63
N SER A 383 9.65 -2.79 10.53
CA SER A 383 9.88 -2.24 9.19
C SER A 383 8.79 -1.23 8.79
N ASN A 384 7.53 -1.47 9.14
CA ASN A 384 6.43 -0.55 8.86
C ASN A 384 6.56 0.75 9.66
N SER A 385 6.95 0.65 10.93
CA SER A 385 7.22 1.83 11.78
C SER A 385 8.36 2.68 11.20
N ALA A 386 9.48 2.04 10.82
CA ALA A 386 10.61 2.73 10.21
C ALA A 386 10.25 3.38 8.87
N ALA A 387 9.52 2.65 8.01
CA ALA A 387 9.06 3.17 6.72
C ALA A 387 8.06 4.34 6.90
N ALA A 388 7.20 4.29 7.92
CA ALA A 388 6.29 5.36 8.26
C ALA A 388 7.04 6.63 8.71
N GLU A 389 8.05 6.51 9.58
CA GLU A 389 8.89 7.64 9.99
C GLU A 389 9.64 8.27 8.80
N GLU A 390 10.24 7.44 7.94
CA GLU A 390 10.95 7.91 6.74
C GLU A 390 10.00 8.59 5.74
N THR A 391 8.80 8.03 5.56
CA THR A 391 7.78 8.60 4.67
C THR A 391 7.26 9.93 5.22
N SER A 392 7.06 10.05 6.54
CA SER A 392 6.69 11.31 7.18
C SER A 392 7.77 12.39 6.98
N ALA A 393 9.05 12.05 7.19
CA ALA A 393 10.16 12.97 6.97
C ALA A 393 10.24 13.43 5.50
N THR A 394 10.12 12.50 4.55
CA THR A 394 10.11 12.80 3.11
C THR A 394 8.93 13.69 2.73
N SER A 395 7.76 13.46 3.32
CA SER A 395 6.56 14.27 3.11
C SER A 395 6.75 15.71 3.61
N GLN A 396 7.40 15.90 4.76
CA GLN A 396 7.75 17.24 5.26
C GLN A 396 8.71 17.96 4.31
N GLU A 397 9.70 17.24 3.75
CA GLU A 397 10.61 17.81 2.75
C GLU A 397 9.88 18.21 1.46
N LEU A 398 8.98 17.37 0.94
CA LEU A 398 8.17 17.70 -0.23
C LEU A 398 7.26 18.91 0.00
N SER A 399 6.65 19.03 1.18
CA SER A 399 5.87 20.21 1.56
C SER A 399 6.74 21.47 1.60
N ALA A 400 7.96 21.38 2.14
CA ALA A 400 8.91 22.50 2.13
C ALA A 400 9.34 22.90 0.71
N GLN A 401 9.58 21.92 -0.19
CA GLN A 401 9.91 22.18 -1.59
C GLN A 401 8.74 22.82 -2.35
N ALA A 402 7.51 22.37 -2.10
CA ALA A 402 6.32 22.98 -2.66
C ALA A 402 6.16 24.44 -2.20
N ALA A 403 6.35 24.71 -0.91
CA ALA A 403 6.34 26.07 -0.37
C ALA A 403 7.43 26.96 -1.00
N ALA A 404 8.63 26.40 -1.23
CA ALA A 404 9.71 27.11 -1.91
C ALA A 404 9.37 27.42 -3.38
N LEU A 405 8.79 26.47 -4.12
CA LEU A 405 8.30 26.68 -5.49
C LEU A 405 7.25 27.79 -5.54
N LYS A 406 6.28 27.77 -4.62
CA LYS A 406 5.25 28.80 -4.50
C LYS A 406 5.86 30.18 -4.24
N GLY A 407 6.78 30.28 -3.27
CA GLY A 407 7.48 31.53 -2.99
C GLY A 407 8.31 32.05 -4.18
N MET A 408 8.81 31.16 -5.05
CA MET A 408 9.46 31.58 -6.31
C MET A 408 8.46 32.11 -7.33
N VAL A 409 7.26 31.50 -7.45
CA VAL A 409 6.21 31.96 -8.36
C VAL A 409 5.57 33.27 -7.91
N GLU A 410 5.39 33.47 -6.60
CA GLU A 410 4.83 34.70 -6.00
C GLU A 410 5.62 35.97 -6.33
N ARG A 411 6.89 35.83 -6.75
CA ARG A 411 7.71 36.96 -7.22
C ARG A 411 7.22 37.54 -8.55
N PHE A 412 6.41 36.79 -9.30
CA PHE A 412 5.89 37.19 -10.60
C PHE A 412 4.46 37.71 -10.48
N GLN A 413 4.16 38.83 -11.15
CA GLN A 413 2.80 39.33 -11.29
C GLN A 413 2.15 38.66 -12.49
N LEU A 414 1.31 37.65 -12.26
CA LEU A 414 0.66 36.88 -13.30
C LEU A 414 -0.53 37.65 -13.92
N CYS A 415 -0.80 37.41 -15.20
CA CYS A 415 -2.07 37.80 -15.84
C CYS A 415 -3.24 37.24 -15.05
N ASP A 416 -4.35 37.98 -14.95
CA ASP A 416 -5.61 37.47 -14.40
C ASP A 416 -6.15 36.29 -15.25
#